data_AF-A0A953GLY6-F1
#
_entry.id   AF-A0A953GLY6-F1
#
_cell.length_a   1.000
_cell.length_b   1.000
_cell.length_c   1.000
_cell.angle_alpha   90.00
_cell.angle_beta   90.00
_cell.angle_gamma   90.00
#
_symmetry.space_group_name_H-M   'P 1'
#
loop_
_entity.id
_entity.type
_entity.pdbx_description
1 polymer ?
#
loop_
_entity_poly.entity_id
_entity_poly.type
_entity_poly.pdbx_seq_one_letter_code
_entity_poly.pdbx_strand_id
1 'polypeptide(L)'
;MLLFYYSFFRGDLSRNRTDWILDDIKLPALDPKSAVILDFYLHTYQSERNSPWSSRTGKGLYIAPGKMTVMQLYRGLIEYEKIYRKSYGRTLVQYKKINQYSQWYLQELFHDVPWNSIKMPGRLY
;
A
#
# COMPACT_ATOMS: atom_id res chain seq x y z
N MET A 1 -17.29 11.71 2.99
CA MET A 1 -16.02 11.19 2.43
C MET A 1 -16.31 9.78 1.93
N LEU A 2 -16.13 9.51 0.63
CA LEU A 2 -16.36 8.17 0.05
C LEU A 2 -15.17 7.28 0.40
N LEU A 3 -15.44 6.09 0.92
CA LEU A 3 -14.44 5.09 1.28
C LEU A 3 -14.38 4.06 0.16
N PHE A 4 -13.21 3.90 -0.47
CA PHE A 4 -12.98 2.88 -1.47
C PHE A 4 -12.27 1.68 -0.85
N TYR A 5 -12.36 0.55 -1.53
CA TYR A 5 -11.73 -0.69 -1.12
C TYR A 5 -10.69 -1.09 -2.16
N TYR A 6 -9.52 -1.58 -1.73
CA TYR A 6 -8.40 -1.79 -2.62
C TYR A 6 -7.85 -3.21 -2.55
N SER A 7 -7.36 -3.72 -3.67
CA SER A 7 -6.60 -4.98 -3.73
C SER A 7 -5.36 -4.77 -4.58
N PHE A 8 -4.30 -5.51 -4.29
CA PHE A 8 -2.96 -5.19 -4.76
C PHE A 8 -2.43 -6.33 -5.61
N PHE A 9 -1.88 -6.01 -6.78
CA PHE A 9 -0.99 -6.94 -7.48
C PHE A 9 0.40 -6.74 -6.94
N ARG A 10 0.90 -7.73 -6.19
CA ARG A 10 2.21 -7.66 -5.53
C ARG A 10 3.18 -8.65 -6.15
N GLY A 11 4.43 -8.21 -6.22
CA GLY A 11 5.56 -9.08 -6.55
C GLY A 11 6.26 -9.59 -5.29
N ASP A 12 6.80 -10.80 -5.37
CA ASP A 12 7.78 -11.29 -4.41
C ASP A 12 9.16 -10.70 -4.76
N LEU A 13 9.92 -10.22 -3.77
CA LEU A 13 11.29 -9.72 -3.98
C LEU A 13 12.26 -10.84 -4.40
N SER A 14 11.92 -12.09 -4.07
CA SER A 14 12.79 -13.27 -4.24
C SER A 14 12.47 -14.12 -5.47
N ARG A 15 11.33 -13.91 -6.13
CA ARG A 15 10.89 -14.71 -7.30
C ARG A 15 11.05 -13.93 -8.60
N ASN A 16 11.18 -14.66 -9.70
CA ASN A 16 11.23 -14.08 -11.05
C ASN A 16 10.06 -13.11 -11.24
N ARG A 17 10.35 -12.00 -11.93
CA ARG A 17 9.45 -10.84 -12.14
C ARG A 17 8.07 -11.17 -12.72
N THR A 18 7.74 -12.42 -13.03
CA THR A 18 6.52 -12.91 -13.68
C THR A 18 5.49 -13.51 -12.72
N ASP A 19 5.86 -13.90 -11.50
CA ASP A 19 4.93 -14.55 -10.55
C ASP A 19 4.20 -13.49 -9.72
N TRP A 20 3.15 -12.91 -10.29
CA TRP A 20 2.33 -11.89 -9.62
C TRP A 20 1.19 -12.56 -8.86
N ILE A 21 1.04 -12.17 -7.60
CA ILE A 21 -0.06 -12.66 -6.78
C ILE A 21 -1.02 -11.49 -6.53
N LEU A 22 -2.30 -11.75 -6.77
CA LEU A 22 -3.36 -10.82 -6.36
C LEU A 22 -3.59 -10.99 -4.87
N ASP A 23 -3.25 -9.95 -4.11
CA ASP A 23 -3.58 -9.85 -2.69
C ASP A 23 -4.97 -9.22 -2.56
N ASP A 24 -6.00 -10.07 -2.47
CA ASP A 24 -7.42 -9.70 -2.59
C ASP A 24 -8.04 -9.15 -1.29
N ILE A 25 -7.28 -8.41 -0.48
CA ILE A 25 -7.63 -8.03 0.90
C ILE A 25 -8.78 -7.04 1.06
N LYS A 26 -9.19 -6.34 -0.02
CA LYS A 26 -10.21 -5.27 0.02
C LYS A 26 -9.94 -4.28 1.17
N LEU A 27 -8.77 -3.65 1.14
CA LEU A 27 -8.33 -2.70 2.15
C LEU A 27 -9.11 -1.37 2.03
N PRO A 28 -9.79 -0.89 3.08
CA PRO A 28 -10.45 0.41 3.03
C PRO A 28 -9.43 1.55 3.04
N ALA A 29 -9.51 2.47 2.07
CA ALA A 29 -8.70 3.68 2.06
C ALA A 29 -9.43 4.84 1.36
N LEU A 30 -8.91 6.06 1.53
CA LEU A 30 -9.46 7.28 0.93
C LEU A 30 -9.03 7.45 -0.52
N ASP A 31 -7.83 7.01 -0.83
CA ASP A 31 -7.18 7.19 -2.11
C ASP A 31 -6.11 6.09 -2.34
N PRO A 32 -5.66 5.90 -3.59
CA PRO A 32 -4.64 4.91 -3.93
C PRO A 32 -3.32 5.02 -3.17
N LYS A 33 -2.86 6.24 -2.84
CA LYS A 33 -1.58 6.45 -2.13
C LYS A 33 -1.71 5.99 -0.69
N SER A 34 -2.79 6.38 -0.02
CA SER A 34 -3.11 5.92 1.34
C SER A 34 -3.26 4.39 1.39
N ALA A 35 -3.85 3.78 0.37
CA ALA A 35 -3.99 2.33 0.27
C ALA A 35 -2.62 1.62 0.24
N VAL A 36 -1.69 2.10 -0.60
CA VAL A 36 -0.33 1.53 -0.71
C VAL A 36 0.45 1.70 0.59
N ILE A 37 0.35 2.86 1.26
CA ILE A 37 1.01 3.10 2.55
C ILE A 37 0.51 2.11 3.61
N LEU A 38 -0.81 1.93 3.70
CA LEU A 38 -1.43 1.03 4.66
C LEU A 38 -1.06 -0.44 4.39
N ASP A 39 -1.10 -0.87 3.13
CA ASP A 39 -0.71 -2.24 2.76
C ASP A 39 0.78 -2.50 3.05
N PHE A 40 1.65 -1.57 2.69
CA PHE A 40 3.09 -1.65 2.99
C PHE A 40 3.33 -1.77 4.49
N TYR A 41 2.59 -0.97 5.28
CA TYR A 41 2.65 -1.03 6.73
C TYR A 41 2.20 -2.38 7.28
N LEU A 42 1.08 -2.92 6.83
CA LEU A 42 0.57 -4.22 7.30
C LEU A 42 1.61 -5.32 7.13
N HIS A 43 2.30 -5.35 5.99
CA HIS A 43 3.31 -6.36 5.70
C HIS A 43 4.64 -6.12 6.42
N THR A 44 5.07 -4.87 6.53
CA THR A 44 6.30 -4.50 7.26
C THR A 44 6.14 -4.77 8.76
N TYR A 45 4.99 -4.39 9.33
CA TYR A 45 4.65 -4.66 10.72
C TYR A 45 4.60 -6.16 11.03
N GLN A 46 4.02 -6.96 10.14
CA GLN A 46 4.02 -8.43 10.28
C GLN A 46 5.45 -8.99 10.24
N SER A 47 6.31 -8.52 9.32
CA SER A 47 7.70 -8.95 9.21
C SER A 47 8.52 -8.61 10.46
N GLU A 48 8.39 -7.39 10.97
CA GLU A 48 9.08 -6.96 12.20
C GLU A 48 8.64 -7.76 13.43
N ARG A 49 7.34 -8.05 13.56
CA ARG A 49 6.81 -8.87 14.65
C ARG A 49 7.32 -10.32 14.58
N ASN A 50 7.52 -10.84 13.39
CA ASN A 50 7.96 -12.22 13.16
C ASN A 50 9.49 -12.37 13.19
N SER A 51 10.25 -11.28 13.09
CA SER A 51 11.71 -11.31 13.11
C SER A 51 12.24 -11.28 14.55
N PRO A 52 12.96 -12.32 15.02
CA PRO A 52 13.59 -12.32 16.35
C PRO A 52 14.74 -11.30 16.46
N TRP A 53 15.19 -10.75 15.33
CA TRP A 53 16.29 -9.79 15.22
C TRP A 53 15.82 -8.36 14.94
N SER A 54 14.50 -8.12 14.85
CA SER A 54 14.00 -6.75 14.75
C SER A 54 14.36 -6.04 16.05
N SER A 55 15.20 -5.01 15.93
CA SER A 55 15.60 -4.22 17.08
C SER A 55 14.33 -3.66 17.72
N ARG A 56 13.97 -4.13 18.92
CA ARG A 56 12.84 -3.62 19.74
C ARG A 56 12.96 -2.12 20.10
N THR A 57 13.94 -1.42 19.50
CA THR A 57 14.41 -0.04 19.68
C THR A 57 14.25 0.84 18.43
N GLY A 58 13.45 0.44 17.44
CA GLY A 58 12.99 1.32 16.34
C GLY A 58 11.52 1.77 16.49
N LYS A 59 11.00 1.87 17.72
CA LYS A 59 9.60 2.23 17.97
C LYS A 59 9.31 3.67 17.52
N GLY A 60 8.60 3.82 16.40
CA GLY A 60 7.82 5.03 16.11
C GLY A 60 8.21 5.86 14.89
N LEU A 61 9.28 5.52 14.17
CA LEU A 61 9.57 6.15 12.89
C LEU A 61 8.96 5.33 11.76
N TYR A 62 7.68 5.59 11.49
CA TYR A 62 6.97 5.03 10.35
C TYR A 62 7.43 5.75 9.08
N ILE A 63 8.28 5.07 8.28
CA ILE A 63 8.73 5.59 7.00
C ILE A 63 7.76 5.10 5.93
N ALA A 64 7.01 6.02 5.31
CA ALA A 64 6.20 5.70 4.14
C ALA A 64 7.08 5.11 3.03
N PRO A 65 6.59 4.14 2.23
CA PRO A 65 7.40 3.53 1.18
C PRO A 65 7.82 4.60 0.16
N GLY A 66 9.10 4.62 -0.20
CA GLY A 66 9.61 5.49 -1.26
C GLY A 66 9.28 4.96 -2.66
N LYS A 67 9.58 5.76 -3.70
CA LYS A 67 9.33 5.41 -5.12
C LYS A 67 9.88 4.04 -5.49
N MET A 68 11.12 3.77 -5.10
CA MET A 68 11.83 2.52 -5.40
C MET A 68 11.17 1.31 -4.71
N THR A 69 10.75 1.47 -3.47
CA THR A 69 10.03 0.42 -2.73
C THR A 69 8.70 0.09 -3.40
N VAL A 70 7.94 1.12 -3.80
CA VAL A 70 6.68 0.94 -4.52
C VAL A 70 6.91 0.26 -5.86
N MET A 71 7.93 0.70 -6.61
CA MET A 71 8.33 0.06 -7.87
C MET A 71 8.74 -1.39 -7.67
N GLN A 72 9.39 -1.77 -6.58
CA GLN A 72 9.83 -3.15 -6.39
C GLN A 72 8.67 -4.07 -6.01
N LEU A 73 7.79 -3.63 -5.12
CA LEU A 73 6.77 -4.47 -4.49
C LEU A 73 5.41 -4.47 -5.18
N TYR A 74 5.02 -3.34 -5.78
CA TYR A 74 3.69 -3.16 -6.35
C TYR A 74 3.74 -3.18 -7.87
N ARG A 75 2.79 -3.87 -8.48
CA ARG A 75 2.61 -3.97 -9.95
C ARG A 75 1.30 -3.36 -10.43
N GLY A 76 0.33 -3.21 -9.53
CA GLY A 76 -0.92 -2.56 -9.82
C GLY A 76 -1.84 -2.56 -8.61
N LEU A 77 -2.91 -1.80 -8.72
CA LEU A 77 -3.92 -1.62 -7.68
C LEU A 77 -5.30 -1.73 -8.33
N ILE A 78 -6.22 -2.47 -7.71
CA ILE A 78 -7.62 -2.49 -8.11
C ILE A 78 -8.44 -1.75 -7.06
N GLU A 79 -9.28 -0.83 -7.52
CA GLU A 79 -10.21 -0.08 -6.69
C GLU A 79 -11.63 -0.63 -6.83
N TYR A 80 -12.33 -0.71 -5.70
CA TYR A 80 -13.66 -1.28 -5.58
C TYR A 80 -14.61 -0.36 -4.82
N GLU A 81 -15.88 -0.42 -5.23
CA GLU A 81 -17.01 0.11 -4.50
C GLU A 81 -17.63 -1.01 -3.65
N LYS A 82 -18.00 -0.71 -2.42
CA LYS A 82 -18.80 -1.62 -1.60
C LYS A 82 -20.28 -1.43 -1.92
N ILE A 83 -20.92 -2.50 -2.37
CA ILE A 83 -22.33 -2.53 -2.72
C ILE A 83 -23.07 -3.46 -1.76
N TYR A 84 -24.22 -3.01 -1.27
CA TYR A 84 -25.11 -3.82 -0.45
C TYR A 84 -26.24 -4.36 -1.32
N ARG A 85 -26.29 -5.69 -1.48
CA ARG A 85 -27.37 -6.34 -2.23
C ARG A 85 -28.28 -7.08 -1.27
N LYS A 86 -29.56 -6.71 -1.23
CA LYS A 86 -30.57 -7.43 -0.47
C LYS A 86 -30.96 -8.70 -1.24
N SER A 87 -30.88 -9.86 -0.58
CA SER A 87 -31.26 -11.16 -1.14
C SER A 87 -31.79 -12.06 -0.01
N TYR A 88 -32.98 -12.64 -0.19
CA TYR A 88 -33.62 -13.58 0.75
C TYR A 88 -33.58 -13.13 2.23
N GLY A 89 -33.96 -11.87 2.50
CA GLY A 89 -34.00 -11.33 3.87
C GLY A 89 -32.63 -11.01 4.49
N ARG A 90 -31.53 -11.17 3.76
CA ARG A 90 -30.16 -10.81 4.19
C ARG A 90 -29.59 -9.72 3.30
N THR A 91 -28.66 -8.93 3.84
CA THR A 91 -27.87 -7.97 3.05
C THR A 91 -26.50 -8.57 2.81
N LEU A 92 -26.21 -8.90 1.55
CA LEU A 92 -24.92 -9.38 1.11
C LEU A 92 -24.02 -8.19 0.74
N VAL A 93 -22.79 -8.21 1.24
CA VAL A 93 -21.76 -7.26 0.84
C VAL A 93 -21.09 -7.77 -0.42
N GLN A 94 -21.08 -6.95 -1.47
CA GLN A 94 -20.37 -7.21 -2.72
C GLN A 94 -19.39 -6.08 -2.98
N TYR A 95 -18.31 -6.39 -3.70
CA TYR A 95 -17.30 -5.40 -4.12
C TYR A 95 -17.29 -5.32 -5.64
N LYS A 96 -17.67 -4.16 -6.18
CA LYS A 96 -17.65 -3.91 -7.62
C LYS A 96 -16.37 -3.19 -7.98
N LYS A 97 -15.58 -3.78 -8.88
CA LYS A 97 -14.39 -3.11 -9.43
C LYS A 97 -14.82 -1.82 -10.15
N ILE A 98 -14.20 -0.71 -9.79
CA ILE A 98 -14.43 0.60 -10.42
C ILE A 98 -13.24 0.96 -11.30
N ASN A 99 -12.03 0.75 -10.81
CA ASN A 99 -10.81 1.18 -11.49
C ASN A 99 -9.66 0.19 -11.30
N GLN A 100 -8.66 0.28 -12.17
CA GLN A 100 -7.40 -0.42 -12.03
C GLN A 100 -6.25 0.51 -12.41
N TYR A 101 -5.31 0.66 -11.49
CA TYR A 101 -4.14 1.50 -11.64
C TYR A 101 -2.92 0.66 -11.99
N SER A 102 -2.13 1.15 -12.94
CA SER A 102 -0.87 0.54 -13.35
C SER A 102 0.23 0.81 -12.32
N GLN A 103 1.29 0.02 -12.38
CA GLN A 103 2.51 0.28 -11.62
C GLN A 103 3.04 1.70 -11.83
N TRP A 104 3.01 2.21 -13.06
CA TRP A 104 3.53 3.52 -13.40
C TRP A 104 2.75 4.63 -12.68
N TYR A 105 1.42 4.53 -12.65
CA TYR A 105 0.59 5.44 -11.87
C TYR A 105 0.97 5.42 -10.38
N LEU A 106 1.16 4.23 -9.80
CA LEU A 106 1.55 4.11 -8.40
C LEU A 106 2.91 4.75 -8.12
N GLN A 107 3.89 4.63 -9.01
CA GLN A 107 5.20 5.26 -8.84
C GLN A 107 5.11 6.78 -8.75
N GLU A 108 4.25 7.40 -9.56
CA GLU A 108 4.08 8.85 -9.57
C GLU A 108 3.39 9.37 -8.29
N LEU A 109 2.59 8.56 -7.60
CA LEU A 109 2.03 8.94 -6.29
C LEU A 109 3.11 9.17 -5.21
N PHE A 110 4.26 8.53 -5.39
CA PHE A 110 5.38 8.55 -4.46
C PHE A 110 6.59 9.19 -5.15
N HIS A 111 6.48 10.48 -5.49
CA HIS A 111 7.64 11.25 -5.93
C HIS A 111 8.72 11.26 -4.84
N ASP A 112 9.97 11.01 -5.24
CA ASP A 112 11.11 11.27 -4.39
C ASP A 112 11.12 12.77 -4.09
N VAL A 113 10.98 13.14 -2.83
CA VAL A 113 11.47 14.44 -2.36
C VAL A 113 12.96 14.41 -2.70
N PRO A 114 13.47 15.21 -3.65
CA PRO A 114 14.89 15.15 -3.98
C PRO A 114 15.66 15.37 -2.68
N TRP A 115 16.65 14.52 -2.41
CA TRP A 115 17.46 14.56 -1.18
C TRP A 115 17.92 15.99 -0.80
N ASN A 116 18.08 16.85 -1.81
CA ASN A 116 18.45 18.26 -1.71
C ASN A 116 17.35 19.21 -1.20
N SER A 117 16.13 18.75 -0.95
CA SER A 117 15.00 19.59 -0.49
C SER A 117 14.71 19.46 1.01
N ILE A 118 15.43 18.57 1.71
CA ILE A 118 15.52 18.62 3.17
C ILE A 118 16.59 19.66 3.52
N LYS A 119 16.21 20.93 3.60
CA LYS A 119 16.99 21.90 4.39
C LYS A 119 16.93 21.40 5.83
N MET A 120 17.98 20.75 6.31
CA MET A 120 18.17 20.64 7.75
C MET A 120 18.10 22.06 8.32
N PRO A 121 17.26 22.34 9.34
CA PRO A 121 17.35 23.62 10.03
C PRO A 121 18.81 23.79 10.44
N GLY A 122 19.39 24.90 10.01
CA GLY A 122 20.82 25.16 10.09
C GLY A 122 21.36 24.83 11.48
N ARG A 123 22.58 24.30 11.53
CA ARG A 123 23.37 24.29 12.77
C ARG A 123 23.40 25.72 13.29
N LEU A 124 22.66 25.97 14.36
CA LEU A 124 22.93 27.09 15.25
C LEU A 124 24.26 26.74 15.92
N TYR A 125 25.35 27.26 15.36
CA TYR A 125 26.58 27.51 16.08
C TYR A 125 26.45 28.84 16.81
#